data_AF-A0AAP4BX78-F1
#
_entry.id   AF-A0AAP4BX78-F1
#
_cell.length_a   1.000
_cell.length_b   1.000
_cell.length_c   1.000
_cell.angle_alpha   90.00
_cell.angle_beta   90.00
_cell.angle_gamma   90.00
#
_symmetry.space_group_name_H-M   'P 1'
#
loop_
_entity.id
_entity.type
_entity.pdbx_description
1 polymer ?
#
loop_
_entity_poly.entity_id
_entity_poly.type
_entity_poly.pdbx_seq_one_letter_code
_entity_poly.pdbx_strand_id
1 'polypeptide(L)'
;MINAIANISLNHIERASTDEFERDILTKASAITLTPITFLELIVAAILAWSLPGRLSLLALLAIVPSIAGTSLSAAWMRRHIATPTGRSNWTLTALYLIPMFLCFAGIAYHAYALSDAAAPYLIGATVGAITSVLISPALRRKQNRRDQSRLDAELED
;
A
#
# COMPACT_ATOMS: atom_id res chain seq x y z
N MET A 1 -0.53 -21.01 4.28
CA MET A 1 -1.48 -20.02 4.84
C MET A 1 -1.96 -19.01 3.81
N ILE A 2 -1.07 -18.31 3.07
CA ILE A 2 -1.49 -17.32 2.06
C ILE A 2 -2.39 -17.93 0.96
N ASN A 3 -2.07 -19.14 0.48
CA ASN A 3 -2.93 -19.87 -0.47
C ASN A 3 -4.31 -20.19 0.11
N ALA A 4 -4.43 -20.44 1.41
CA ALA A 4 -5.73 -20.70 2.04
C ALA A 4 -6.58 -19.42 2.06
N ILE A 5 -5.97 -18.27 2.34
CA ILE A 5 -6.66 -16.96 2.30
C ILE A 5 -7.12 -16.65 0.87
N ALA A 6 -6.24 -16.82 -0.12
CA ALA A 6 -6.59 -16.61 -1.53
C ALA A 6 -7.74 -17.52 -1.97
N ASN A 7 -7.69 -18.81 -1.62
CA ASN A 7 -8.73 -19.77 -1.97
C ASN A 7 -10.05 -19.49 -1.25
N ILE A 8 -10.04 -18.97 -0.01
CA ILE A 8 -11.28 -18.57 0.67
C ILE A 8 -11.97 -17.43 -0.09
N SER A 9 -11.22 -16.39 -0.48
CA SER A 9 -11.77 -15.27 -1.24
C SER A 9 -12.27 -15.70 -2.62
N LEU A 10 -11.52 -16.57 -3.33
CA LEU A 10 -11.92 -17.09 -4.63
C LEU A 10 -13.16 -17.99 -4.53
N ASN A 11 -13.19 -18.93 -3.58
CA ASN A 11 -14.33 -19.80 -3.36
C ASN A 11 -15.59 -19.01 -2.97
N HIS A 12 -15.44 -17.87 -2.29
CA HIS A 12 -16.57 -17.00 -1.97
C HIS A 12 -17.15 -16.37 -3.25
N ILE A 13 -16.30 -15.87 -4.14
CA ILE A 13 -16.72 -15.32 -5.43
C ILE A 13 -17.36 -16.41 -6.28
N GLU A 14 -16.73 -17.59 -6.39
CA GLU A 14 -17.23 -18.71 -7.20
C GLU A 14 -18.59 -19.24 -6.70
N ARG A 15 -18.83 -19.23 -5.39
CA ARG A 15 -20.14 -19.61 -4.83
C ARG A 15 -21.22 -18.54 -5.04
N ALA A 16 -20.82 -17.28 -5.18
CA ALA A 16 -21.74 -16.16 -5.35
C ALA A 16 -22.05 -15.84 -6.82
N SER A 17 -21.24 -16.33 -7.77
CA SER A 17 -21.44 -16.18 -9.21
C SER A 17 -22.06 -17.42 -9.84
N THR A 18 -23.09 -17.24 -10.66
CA THR A 18 -23.71 -18.30 -11.46
C THR A 18 -23.16 -18.39 -12.88
N ASP A 19 -22.66 -17.28 -13.41
CA ASP A 19 -22.02 -17.20 -14.73
C ASP A 19 -20.65 -16.49 -14.70
N GLU A 20 -19.98 -16.47 -15.85
CA GLU A 20 -18.67 -15.81 -16.00
C GLU A 20 -18.76 -14.29 -15.88
N PHE A 21 -19.90 -13.69 -16.25
CA PHE A 21 -20.11 -12.25 -16.20
C PHE A 21 -20.24 -11.77 -14.76
N GLU A 22 -21.05 -12.43 -13.93
CA GLU A 22 -21.19 -12.19 -12.51
C GLU A 22 -19.86 -12.37 -11.79
N ARG A 23 -19.07 -13.39 -12.16
CA ARG A 23 -17.72 -13.59 -11.60
C ARG A 23 -16.79 -12.41 -11.91
N ASP A 24 -16.81 -11.90 -13.14
CA ASP A 24 -16.03 -10.72 -13.55
C ASP A 24 -16.49 -9.46 -12.80
N ILE A 25 -17.81 -9.23 -12.69
CA ILE A 25 -18.38 -8.08 -11.97
C ILE A 25 -18.03 -8.14 -10.47
N LEU A 26 -18.14 -9.30 -9.82
CA LEU A 26 -17.79 -9.47 -8.40
C LEU A 26 -16.29 -9.28 -8.15
N THR A 27 -15.46 -9.73 -9.08
CA THR A 27 -14.00 -9.52 -9.02
C THR A 27 -13.67 -8.03 -9.14
N LYS A 28 -14.30 -7.32 -10.09
CA LYS A 28 -14.17 -5.87 -10.24
C LYS A 28 -14.67 -5.12 -9.03
N ALA A 29 -15.82 -5.49 -8.46
CA ALA A 29 -16.36 -4.89 -7.24
C ALA A 29 -15.37 -5.04 -6.07
N SER A 30 -14.76 -6.21 -5.91
CA SER A 30 -13.73 -6.46 -4.89
C SER A 30 -12.45 -5.63 -5.13
N ALA A 31 -12.05 -5.42 -6.39
CA ALA A 31 -10.92 -4.55 -6.71
C ALA A 31 -11.24 -3.05 -6.45
N ILE A 32 -12.48 -2.65 -6.74
CA ILE A 32 -12.97 -1.29 -6.49
C ILE A 32 -12.99 -0.99 -5.00
N THR A 33 -13.35 -1.93 -4.11
CA THR A 33 -13.37 -1.70 -2.66
C THR A 33 -11.96 -1.61 -2.05
N LEU A 34 -10.99 -2.37 -2.56
CA LEU A 34 -9.60 -2.33 -2.07
C LEU A 34 -8.92 -0.98 -2.28
N THR A 35 -9.25 -0.28 -3.38
CA THR A 35 -8.62 1.00 -3.72
C THR A 35 -8.92 2.12 -2.69
N PRO A 36 -10.19 2.47 -2.38
CA PRO A 36 -10.51 3.52 -1.43
C PRO A 36 -10.18 3.15 0.02
N ILE A 37 -10.12 1.86 0.39
CA ILE A 37 -9.79 1.44 1.77
C ILE A 37 -8.45 2.03 2.23
N THR A 38 -7.40 1.86 1.43
CA THR A 38 -6.08 2.43 1.77
C THR A 38 -6.12 3.96 1.85
N PHE A 39 -6.94 4.63 1.03
CA PHE A 39 -7.07 6.08 1.09
C PHE A 39 -7.80 6.53 2.37
N LEU A 40 -8.88 5.84 2.73
CA LEU A 40 -9.64 6.08 3.95
C LEU A 40 -8.79 5.79 5.20
N GLU A 41 -7.97 4.74 5.19
CA GLU A 41 -7.03 4.45 6.26
C GLU A 41 -6.01 5.59 6.46
N LEU A 42 -5.50 6.18 5.38
CA LEU A 42 -4.62 7.34 5.48
C LEU A 42 -5.34 8.58 6.02
N ILE A 43 -6.62 8.78 5.68
CA ILE A 43 -7.43 9.86 6.26
C ILE A 43 -7.61 9.63 7.76
N VAL A 44 -7.96 8.41 8.18
CA VAL A 44 -8.11 8.05 9.60
C VAL A 44 -6.79 8.25 10.34
N ALA A 45 -5.67 7.81 9.76
CA ALA A 45 -4.34 8.04 10.32
C ALA A 45 -4.04 9.53 10.47
N ALA A 46 -4.37 10.36 9.47
CA ALA A 46 -4.21 11.79 9.56
C ALA A 46 -5.07 12.39 10.69
N ILE A 47 -6.35 12.02 10.79
CA ILE A 47 -7.23 12.48 11.88
C ILE A 47 -6.66 12.09 13.25
N LEU A 48 -6.15 10.86 13.40
CA LEU A 48 -5.53 10.40 14.64
C LEU A 48 -4.26 11.21 14.98
N ALA A 49 -3.44 11.52 13.98
CA ALA A 49 -2.21 12.29 14.16
C ALA A 49 -2.48 13.71 14.70
N TRP A 50 -3.58 14.34 14.28
CA TRP A 50 -3.98 15.68 14.72
C TRP A 50 -4.85 15.70 15.98
N SER A 51 -5.56 14.61 16.28
CA SER A 51 -6.43 14.54 17.46
C SER A 51 -5.69 14.08 18.73
N LEU A 52 -4.60 13.33 18.59
CA LEU A 52 -3.86 12.79 19.73
C LEU A 52 -2.72 13.72 20.19
N PRO A 53 -2.65 14.09 21.48
CA PRO A 53 -1.63 14.99 21.98
C PRO A 53 -0.28 14.29 22.19
N GLY A 54 0.82 15.02 21.99
CA GLY A 54 2.16 14.55 22.34
C GLY A 54 2.59 13.31 21.55
N ARG A 55 3.27 12.40 22.24
CA ARG A 55 3.74 11.12 21.67
C ARG A 55 2.61 10.15 21.30
N LEU A 56 1.37 10.38 21.76
CA LEU A 56 0.24 9.54 21.39
C LEU A 56 -0.11 9.67 19.90
N SER A 57 0.26 10.79 19.25
CA SER A 57 0.14 10.95 17.79
C SER A 57 0.86 9.86 16.99
N LEU A 58 1.89 9.22 17.56
CA LEU A 58 2.58 8.08 16.92
C LEU A 58 1.67 6.86 16.74
N LEU A 59 0.59 6.73 17.53
CA LEU A 59 -0.40 5.66 17.36
C LEU A 59 -1.15 5.77 16.03
N ALA A 60 -1.14 6.93 15.37
CA ALA A 60 -1.64 7.06 14.01
C ALA A 60 -0.93 6.13 13.01
N LEU A 61 0.33 5.75 13.27
CA LEU A 61 1.07 4.82 12.42
C LEU A 61 0.49 3.40 12.46
N LEU A 62 -0.13 3.00 13.59
CA LEU A 62 -0.79 1.70 13.69
C LEU A 62 -1.94 1.56 12.70
N ALA A 63 -2.61 2.66 12.34
CA ALA A 63 -3.67 2.65 11.33
C ALA A 63 -3.15 2.32 9.92
N ILE A 64 -1.85 2.50 9.66
CA ILE A 64 -1.23 2.25 8.35
C ILE A 64 -0.70 0.81 8.24
N VAL A 65 -0.44 0.15 9.37
CA VAL A 65 0.13 -1.21 9.43
C VAL A 65 -0.69 -2.25 8.64
N PRO A 66 -2.04 -2.30 8.74
CA PRO A 66 -2.85 -3.25 7.97
C PRO A 66 -2.67 -3.11 6.46
N SER A 67 -2.67 -1.89 5.93
CA SER A 67 -2.40 -1.63 4.51
C SER A 67 -1.02 -2.10 4.08
N ILE A 68 0.02 -1.82 4.88
CA ILE A 68 1.40 -2.25 4.56
C ILE A 68 1.50 -3.78 4.57
N ALA A 69 0.91 -4.43 5.59
CA ALA A 69 0.92 -5.88 5.70
C ALA A 69 0.13 -6.53 4.54
N GLY A 70 -1.08 -6.06 4.25
CA GLY A 70 -1.93 -6.58 3.18
C GLY A 70 -1.31 -6.43 1.79
N THR A 71 -0.76 -5.26 1.47
CA THR A 71 -0.07 -5.01 0.20
C THR A 71 1.21 -5.85 0.07
N SER A 72 1.97 -5.99 1.15
CA SER A 72 3.18 -6.83 1.17
C SER A 72 2.85 -8.31 0.97
N LEU A 73 1.79 -8.79 1.61
CA LEU A 73 1.34 -10.18 1.49
C LEU A 73 0.83 -10.49 0.08
N SER A 74 0.02 -9.58 -0.47
CA SER A 74 -0.47 -9.65 -1.85
C SER A 74 0.70 -9.65 -2.84
N ALA A 75 1.67 -8.75 -2.67
CA ALA A 75 2.86 -8.69 -3.52
C ALA A 75 3.72 -9.96 -3.41
N ALA A 76 3.91 -10.50 -2.20
CA ALA A 76 4.67 -11.73 -1.98
C ALA A 76 4.00 -12.94 -2.64
N TRP A 77 2.66 -13.03 -2.59
CA TRP A 77 1.92 -14.08 -3.28
C TRP A 77 1.97 -13.93 -4.80
N MET A 78 1.74 -12.72 -5.29
CA MET A 78 1.78 -12.40 -6.71
C MET A 78 3.13 -12.77 -7.33
N ARG A 79 4.23 -12.38 -6.67
CA ARG A 79 5.60 -12.70 -7.12
C ARG A 79 5.94 -14.19 -7.18
N ARG A 80 5.15 -15.05 -6.53
CA ARG A 80 5.33 -16.51 -6.64
C ARG A 80 4.65 -17.09 -7.88
N HIS A 81 3.63 -16.42 -8.41
CA HIS A 81 2.81 -16.97 -9.50
C HIS A 81 2.98 -16.22 -10.81
N ILE A 82 3.32 -14.91 -10.75
CA ILE A 82 3.54 -14.08 -11.92
C ILE A 82 4.70 -13.11 -11.69
N ALA A 83 5.35 -12.70 -12.78
CA ALA A 83 6.35 -11.64 -12.72
C ALA A 83 5.70 -10.31 -12.31
N THR A 84 6.39 -9.51 -11.48
CA THR A 84 5.84 -8.26 -10.95
C THR A 84 5.37 -7.33 -12.10
N PRO A 85 4.08 -7.00 -12.22
CA PRO A 85 3.56 -6.23 -13.34
C PRO A 85 4.14 -4.81 -13.35
N THR A 86 4.77 -4.43 -14.46
CA THR A 86 5.29 -3.08 -14.70
C THR A 86 4.21 -2.18 -15.30
N GLY A 87 3.08 -2.03 -14.61
CA GLY A 87 2.05 -1.06 -14.98
C GLY A 87 2.57 0.37 -14.87
N ARG A 88 2.16 1.25 -15.79
CA ARG A 88 2.43 2.70 -15.70
C ARG A 88 1.73 3.23 -14.46
N SER A 89 2.49 3.80 -13.53
CA SER A 89 1.91 4.40 -12.33
C SER A 89 0.99 5.56 -12.74
N ASN A 90 -0.23 5.58 -12.20
CA ASN A 90 -1.14 6.70 -12.37
C ASN A 90 -0.72 7.80 -11.39
N TRP A 91 -0.01 8.80 -11.91
CA TRP A 91 0.51 9.93 -11.13
C TRP A 91 -0.58 10.70 -10.39
N THR A 92 -1.80 10.80 -10.94
CA THR A 92 -2.92 11.47 -10.28
C THR A 92 -3.34 10.73 -9.02
N LEU A 93 -3.45 9.39 -9.09
CA LEU A 93 -3.73 8.56 -7.92
C LEU A 93 -2.60 8.67 -6.91
N THR A 94 -1.34 8.56 -7.34
CA THR A 94 -0.18 8.72 -6.43
C THR A 94 -0.19 10.06 -5.72
N ALA A 95 -0.42 11.17 -6.43
CA ALA A 95 -0.52 12.49 -5.84
C ALA A 95 -1.67 12.58 -4.81
N LEU A 96 -2.81 11.95 -5.11
CA LEU A 96 -3.95 11.91 -4.20
C LEU A 96 -3.63 11.18 -2.88
N TYR A 97 -2.90 10.06 -2.91
CA TYR A 97 -2.48 9.35 -1.69
C TYR A 97 -1.41 10.11 -0.88
N LEU A 98 -0.58 10.94 -1.53
CA LEU A 98 0.45 11.72 -0.84
C LEU A 98 -0.14 12.80 0.07
N ILE A 99 -1.32 13.35 -0.26
CA ILE A 99 -1.96 14.41 0.53
C ILE A 99 -2.27 13.96 1.97
N PRO A 100 -3.10 12.93 2.22
CA PRO A 100 -3.39 12.48 3.58
C PRO A 100 -2.15 11.89 4.27
N MET A 101 -1.23 11.29 3.51
CA MET A 101 0.05 10.83 4.05
C MET A 101 0.88 12.00 4.61
N PHE A 102 1.00 13.11 3.88
CA PHE A 102 1.70 14.30 4.33
C PHE A 102 1.03 14.93 5.55
N LEU A 103 -0.31 15.02 5.54
CA LEU A 103 -1.08 15.52 6.69
C LEU A 103 -0.86 14.68 7.95
N CYS A 104 -0.77 13.36 7.83
CA CYS A 104 -0.46 12.46 8.93
C CYS A 104 0.93 12.74 9.52
N PHE A 105 1.97 12.79 8.68
CA PHE A 105 3.32 13.07 9.14
C PHE A 105 3.47 14.49 9.71
N ALA A 106 2.79 15.48 9.14
CA ALA A 106 2.77 16.85 9.66
C ALA A 106 2.11 16.91 11.05
N GLY A 107 0.99 16.22 11.26
CA GLY A 107 0.32 16.13 12.56
C GLY A 107 1.21 15.48 13.62
N ILE A 108 1.88 14.38 13.28
CA ILE A 108 2.85 13.72 14.16
C ILE A 108 4.00 14.68 14.49
N ALA A 109 4.60 15.33 13.49
CA ALA A 109 5.70 16.27 13.71
C ALA A 109 5.29 17.43 14.63
N TYR A 110 4.08 17.97 14.41
CA TYR A 110 3.55 19.05 15.23
C TYR A 110 3.29 18.61 16.68
N HIS A 111 2.54 17.53 16.89
CA HIS A 111 2.14 17.14 18.24
C HIS A 111 3.22 16.40 19.04
N ALA A 112 4.03 15.56 18.41
CA ALA A 112 5.07 14.80 19.11
C ALA A 112 6.39 15.56 19.25
N TYR A 113 6.68 16.53 18.37
CA TYR A 113 8.02 17.12 18.29
C TYR A 113 8.08 18.65 18.32
N ALA A 114 6.98 19.41 18.17
CA ALA A 114 7.03 20.88 18.14
C ALA A 114 7.53 21.56 19.43
N LEU A 115 7.55 20.85 20.58
CA LEU A 115 8.18 21.32 21.81
C LEU A 115 9.68 20.97 21.91
N SER A 116 10.30 20.47 20.83
CA SER A 116 11.72 20.10 20.78
C SER A 116 12.38 20.66 19.52
N ASP A 117 13.68 20.98 19.58
CA ASP A 117 14.51 21.36 18.42
C ASP A 117 14.55 20.30 17.30
N ALA A 118 13.94 19.13 17.52
CA ALA A 118 13.87 18.04 16.57
C ALA A 118 12.73 18.16 15.53
N ALA A 119 11.78 19.09 15.66
CA ALA A 119 10.63 19.18 14.74
C ALA A 119 11.02 19.41 13.27
N ALA A 120 11.98 20.31 13.02
CA ALA A 120 12.45 20.66 11.69
C ALA A 120 13.09 19.48 10.92
N PRO A 121 14.05 18.71 11.49
CA PRO A 121 14.63 17.57 10.79
C PRO A 121 13.63 16.43 10.52
N TYR A 122 12.60 16.23 11.36
CA TYR A 122 11.56 15.23 11.09
C TYR A 122 10.65 15.61 9.92
N LEU A 123 10.22 16.88 9.83
CA LEU A 123 9.43 17.37 8.70
C LEU A 123 10.20 17.30 7.38
N ILE A 124 11.48 17.66 7.41
CA ILE A 124 12.38 17.54 6.26
C ILE A 124 12.56 16.05 5.90
N GLY A 125 12.82 15.19 6.88
CA GLY A 125 12.98 13.75 6.68
C GLY A 125 11.74 13.07 6.09
N ALA A 126 10.54 13.40 6.58
CA ALA A 126 9.29 12.86 6.04
C ALA A 126 9.05 13.32 4.59
N THR A 127 9.31 14.60 4.30
CA THR A 127 9.17 15.16 2.95
C THR A 127 10.16 14.51 1.98
N VAL A 128 11.44 14.42 2.37
CA VAL A 128 12.49 13.79 1.57
C VAL A 128 12.22 12.30 1.38
N GLY A 129 11.77 11.60 2.42
CA GLY A 129 11.41 10.18 2.33
C GLY A 129 10.23 9.92 1.38
N ALA A 130 9.20 10.76 1.42
CA ALA A 130 8.06 10.68 0.50
C ALA A 130 8.50 10.90 -0.95
N ILE A 131 9.29 11.95 -1.23
CA ILE A 131 9.79 12.24 -2.58
C ILE A 131 10.70 11.11 -3.09
N THR A 132 11.64 10.67 -2.25
CA THR A 132 12.61 9.63 -2.59
C THR A 132 11.93 8.30 -2.91
N SER A 133 10.94 7.89 -2.10
CA SER A 133 10.21 6.64 -2.33
C SER A 133 9.40 6.67 -3.64
N VAL A 134 8.83 7.83 -4.00
CA VAL A 134 8.11 8.01 -5.28
C VAL A 134 9.07 7.94 -6.47
N LEU A 135 10.23 8.60 -6.39
CA LEU A 135 11.21 8.62 -7.49
C LEU A 135 11.87 7.24 -7.70
N ILE A 136 12.15 6.51 -6.62
CA ILE A 136 12.84 5.21 -6.69
C ILE A 136 11.89 4.05 -7.01
N SER A 137 10.60 4.16 -6.69
CA SER A 137 9.58 3.14 -6.95
C SER A 137 9.59 2.54 -8.36
N PRO A 138 9.60 3.33 -9.46
CA PRO A 138 9.60 2.77 -10.82
C PRO A 138 10.88 1.99 -11.14
N ALA A 139 12.05 2.43 -10.64
CA ALA A 139 13.31 1.74 -10.85
C ALA A 139 13.37 0.41 -10.11
N LEU A 140 12.92 0.39 -8.84
CA LEU A 140 12.82 -0.84 -8.05
C LEU A 140 11.87 -1.85 -8.70
N ARG A 141 10.70 -1.40 -9.17
CA ARG A 141 9.72 -2.27 -9.85
C ARG A 141 10.29 -2.89 -11.12
N ARG A 142 11.01 -2.12 -11.95
CA ARG A 142 11.67 -2.65 -13.15
C ARG A 142 12.75 -3.68 -12.82
N LYS A 143 13.57 -3.41 -11.79
CA LYS A 143 14.61 -4.35 -11.34
C LYS A 143 14.00 -5.64 -10.77
N GLN A 144 12.91 -5.52 -10.03
CA GLN A 144 12.18 -6.66 -9.48
C GLN A 144 11.54 -7.50 -10.59
N ASN A 145 10.87 -6.88 -11.56
CA ASN A 145 10.27 -7.61 -12.68
C ASN A 145 11.32 -8.45 -13.45
N ARG A 146 12.48 -7.87 -13.77
CA ARG A 146 13.56 -8.61 -14.44
C ARG A 146 14.06 -9.82 -13.65
N ARG A 147 14.15 -9.70 -12.32
CA ARG A 147 14.56 -10.81 -11.44
C ARG A 147 13.50 -11.90 -11.36
N ASP A 148 12.23 -11.50 -11.27
CA ASP A 148 11.12 -12.44 -11.20
C ASP A 148 10.96 -13.20 -12.54
N GLN A 149 11.13 -12.53 -13.68
CA GLN A 149 11.16 -13.16 -15.00
C GLN A 149 12.29 -14.18 -15.09
N SER A 150 13.53 -13.81 -14.75
CA SER A 150 14.65 -14.74 -14.79
C SER A 150 14.49 -15.97 -13.89
N ARG A 151 13.72 -15.86 -12.79
CA ARG A 151 13.45 -17.01 -11.91
C ARG A 151 12.41 -17.94 -12.53
N LEU A 152 11.32 -17.37 -13.06
CA LEU A 152 10.24 -18.13 -13.69
C LEU A 152 10.70 -18.82 -14.97
N ASP A 153 11.55 -18.16 -15.77
CA ASP A 153 12.12 -18.76 -16.98
C ASP A 153 13.03 -19.96 -16.62
N ALA A 154 13.82 -19.85 -15.55
CA ALA A 154 14.65 -20.96 -15.07
C ALA A 154 13.82 -22.15 -14.53
N GLU A 155 12.67 -21.89 -13.90
CA GLU A 155 11.73 -22.95 -13.44
C GLU A 155 11.01 -23.66 -14.60
N LEU A 156 11.02 -23.09 -15.82
CA LEU A 156 10.39 -23.68 -17.02
C LEU A 156 11.38 -24.49 -17.87
N GLU A 157 12.68 -24.28 -17.70
CA GLU A 157 13.75 -24.97 -18.44
C GLU A 157 14.21 -26.29 -17.78
N ASP A 158 13.87 -26.50 -16.50
CA ASP A 158 14.09 -27.74 -15.72
C ASP A 158 12.87 -28.68 -15.75
#